data_AF-A0A1G2ZME7-F1
#
_entry.id   AF-A0A1G2ZME7-F1
#
_cell.length_a   1.000
_cell.length_b   1.000
_cell.length_c   1.000
_cell.angle_alpha   90.00
_cell.angle_beta   90.00
_cell.angle_gamma   90.00
#
_symmetry.space_group_name_H-M   'P 1'
#
loop_
_entity.id
_entity.type
_entity.pdbx_description
1 polymer ?
#
loop_
_entity_poly.entity_id
_entity_poly.type
_entity_poly.pdbx_seq_one_letter_code
_entity_poly.pdbx_strand_id
1 'polypeptide(L)'
;METLNKFFNLLKTDIRKRMLTGLLLIIPIYVTFFVVKFLFSFIGGTLSPLIKRIFLLYDAELPKTSADEFIITFIGLIFTFASLYFIGIFAANIIGKSIIHYFENLLTKTPVISNIYSTAKQIVHAVSLPGKQAFKRVIILDFPKEGTKSIGFVTGS
;
A
#
# COMPACT_ATOMS: atom_id res chain seq x y z
N MET A 1 22.14 -43.65 -7.44
CA MET A 1 21.51 -42.83 -6.38
C MET A 1 21.63 -41.32 -6.64
N GLU A 2 22.76 -40.82 -7.13
CA GLU A 2 23.00 -39.39 -7.33
C GLU A 2 22.09 -38.70 -8.37
N THR A 3 21.76 -39.39 -9.46
CA THR A 3 20.88 -38.88 -10.53
C THR A 3 19.43 -38.70 -10.09
N LEU A 4 18.92 -39.60 -9.23
CA LEU A 4 17.56 -39.55 -8.69
C LEU A 4 17.40 -38.35 -7.75
N ASN A 5 18.37 -38.13 -6.84
CA ASN A 5 18.36 -36.99 -5.94
C ASN A 5 18.45 -35.65 -6.69
N LYS A 6 19.24 -35.61 -7.78
CA LYS A 6 19.34 -34.43 -8.66
C LYS A 6 18.00 -34.11 -9.32
N PHE A 7 17.27 -35.11 -9.82
CA PHE A 7 15.95 -34.95 -10.42
C PHE A 7 14.90 -34.39 -9.42
N PHE A 8 14.83 -34.95 -8.21
CA PHE A 8 13.91 -34.46 -7.17
C PHE A 8 14.21 -33.02 -6.75
N ASN A 9 15.48 -32.64 -6.68
CA ASN A 9 15.87 -31.26 -6.36
C ASN A 9 15.52 -30.28 -7.47
N LEU A 10 15.62 -30.67 -8.74
CA LEU A 10 15.18 -29.85 -9.88
C LEU A 10 13.67 -29.64 -9.85
N LEU A 11 12.88 -30.69 -9.70
CA LEU A 11 11.42 -30.61 -9.57
C LEU A 11 10.99 -29.72 -8.38
N LYS A 12 11.61 -29.90 -7.21
CA LYS A 12 11.33 -29.08 -6.02
C LYS A 12 11.59 -27.61 -6.27
N THR A 13 12.66 -27.29 -6.99
CA THR A 13 13.04 -25.91 -7.31
C THR A 13 12.06 -25.30 -8.32
N ASP A 14 11.69 -26.05 -9.35
CA ASP A 14 10.73 -25.60 -10.36
C ASP A 14 9.32 -25.39 -9.80
N ILE A 15 8.83 -26.32 -8.97
CA ILE A 15 7.52 -26.19 -8.30
C ILE A 15 7.53 -24.98 -7.38
N ARG A 16 8.56 -24.85 -6.52
CA ARG A 16 8.70 -23.69 -5.62
C ARG A 16 8.71 -22.38 -6.41
N LYS A 17 9.49 -22.31 -7.48
CA LYS A 17 9.60 -21.11 -8.33
C LYS A 17 8.25 -20.75 -8.94
N ARG A 18 7.54 -21.71 -9.54
CA ARG A 18 6.22 -21.48 -10.16
C ARG A 18 5.17 -21.06 -9.13
N MET A 19 5.14 -21.69 -7.95
CA MET A 19 4.24 -21.30 -6.86
C MET A 19 4.52 -19.89 -6.34
N LEU A 20 5.80 -19.53 -6.14
CA LEU A 20 6.20 -18.18 -5.75
C LEU A 20 5.79 -17.15 -6.80
N THR A 21 6.03 -17.43 -8.08
CA THR A 21 5.60 -16.54 -9.18
C THR A 21 4.08 -16.37 -9.21
N GLY A 22 3.31 -17.44 -9.07
CA GLY A 22 1.85 -17.36 -9.02
C GLY A 22 1.33 -16.57 -7.83
N LEU A 23 1.90 -16.78 -6.64
CA LEU A 23 1.56 -16.03 -5.44
C LEU A 23 1.86 -14.53 -5.60
N LEU A 24 3.06 -14.19 -6.10
CA LEU A 24 3.48 -12.81 -6.33
C LEU A 24 2.56 -12.06 -7.31
N LEU A 25 2.02 -12.76 -8.30
CA LEU A 25 1.09 -12.17 -9.27
C LEU A 25 -0.29 -11.86 -8.67
N ILE A 26 -0.78 -12.69 -7.74
CA ILE A 26 -2.11 -12.55 -7.13
C ILE A 26 -2.09 -11.52 -5.99
N ILE A 27 -0.97 -11.37 -5.27
CA ILE A 27 -0.85 -10.47 -4.11
C ILE A 27 -1.40 -9.06 -4.41
N PRO A 28 -0.99 -8.34 -5.47
CA PRO A 28 -1.46 -6.98 -5.72
C PRO A 28 -2.98 -6.89 -5.88
N ILE A 29 -3.57 -7.81 -6.66
CA ILE A 29 -5.01 -7.86 -6.93
C ILE A 29 -5.77 -8.15 -5.63
N TYR A 30 -5.30 -9.14 -4.87
CA TYR A 30 -5.91 -9.52 -3.60
C TYR A 30 -5.86 -8.37 -2.58
N VAL A 31 -4.71 -7.68 -2.46
CA VAL A 31 -4.56 -6.53 -1.58
C VAL A 31 -5.54 -5.42 -1.96
N THR A 32 -5.67 -5.08 -3.24
CA THR A 32 -6.64 -4.06 -3.69
C THR A 32 -8.06 -4.44 -3.31
N PHE A 33 -8.50 -5.66 -3.63
CA PHE A 33 -9.85 -6.12 -3.30
C PHE A 33 -10.10 -6.14 -1.79
N PHE A 34 -9.12 -6.62 -1.02
CA PHE A 34 -9.17 -6.65 0.43
C PHE A 34 -9.32 -5.25 1.02
N VAL A 35 -8.52 -4.28 0.58
CA VAL A 35 -8.58 -2.89 1.06
C VAL A 35 -9.94 -2.27 0.76
N VAL A 36 -10.44 -2.41 -0.47
CA VAL A 36 -11.77 -1.91 -0.85
C VAL A 36 -12.83 -2.51 0.05
N LYS A 37 -12.89 -3.85 0.15
CA LYS A 37 -13.88 -4.53 1.00
C LYS A 37 -13.77 -4.12 2.47
N PHE A 38 -12.55 -3.98 3.00
CA PHE A 38 -12.31 -3.54 4.36
C PHE A 38 -12.86 -2.13 4.60
N LEU A 39 -12.59 -1.19 3.68
CA LEU A 39 -13.11 0.18 3.78
C LEU A 39 -14.65 0.17 3.75
N PHE A 40 -15.26 -0.48 2.76
CA PHE A 40 -16.71 -0.59 2.66
C PHE A 40 -17.33 -1.26 3.89
N SER A 41 -16.68 -2.27 4.47
CA SER A 41 -17.17 -2.96 5.66
C SER A 41 -16.98 -2.14 6.94
N PHE A 42 -15.89 -1.38 7.06
CA PHE A 42 -15.63 -0.53 8.22
C PHE A 42 -16.63 0.63 8.26
N ILE A 43 -16.86 1.22 7.09
CA ILE A 43 -17.87 2.25 6.83
C ILE A 43 -19.25 1.66 7.07
N GLY A 44 -19.61 0.61 6.35
CA GLY A 44 -20.89 -0.07 6.46
C GLY A 44 -21.18 -0.56 7.88
N GLY A 45 -20.19 -1.07 8.62
CA GLY A 45 -20.36 -1.49 10.00
C GLY A 45 -20.61 -0.32 10.95
N THR A 46 -19.92 0.80 10.77
CA THR A 46 -20.08 2.02 11.58
C THR A 46 -21.36 2.78 11.23
N LEU A 47 -21.76 2.77 9.95
CA LEU A 47 -22.94 3.47 9.44
C LEU A 47 -24.19 2.62 9.39
N SER A 48 -24.12 1.28 9.39
CA SER A 48 -25.32 0.42 9.37
C SER A 48 -26.30 0.74 10.51
N PRO A 49 -25.86 1.02 11.75
CA PRO A 49 -26.75 1.47 12.82
C PRO A 49 -27.41 2.82 12.51
N LEU A 50 -26.67 3.75 11.89
CA LEU A 50 -27.13 5.10 11.56
C LEU A 50 -28.10 5.09 10.37
N ILE A 51 -27.76 4.35 9.30
CA ILE A 51 -28.57 4.19 8.08
C ILE A 51 -29.88 3.48 8.43
N LYS A 52 -29.84 2.40 9.23
CA LYS A 52 -31.06 1.72 9.71
C LYS A 52 -31.95 2.65 10.54
N ARG A 53 -31.36 3.49 11.39
CA ARG A 53 -32.12 4.45 12.21
C ARG A 53 -32.73 5.56 11.37
N ILE A 54 -32.03 6.04 10.34
CA ILE A 54 -32.55 7.05 9.40
C ILE A 54 -33.66 6.47 8.53
N PHE A 55 -33.50 5.25 8.00
CA PHE A 55 -34.53 4.56 7.20
C PHE A 55 -35.80 4.27 8.00
N LEU A 56 -35.67 3.85 9.27
CA LEU A 56 -36.79 3.67 10.18
C LEU A 56 -37.53 4.98 10.53
N LEU A 57 -36.84 6.12 10.49
CA LEU A 57 -37.45 7.44 10.76
C LEU A 57 -38.16 8.03 9.54
N TYR A 58 -37.79 7.61 8.32
CA TYR A 58 -38.30 8.17 7.06
C TYR A 58 -39.31 7.26 6.34
N ASP A 59 -39.67 6.10 6.92
CA ASP A 59 -40.56 5.09 6.34
C ASP A 59 -40.20 4.71 4.89
N ALA A 60 -38.90 4.75 4.58
CA ALA A 60 -38.40 4.49 3.24
C ALA A 60 -38.20 2.98 3.03
N GLU A 61 -38.77 2.43 1.95
CA GLU A 61 -38.50 1.05 1.57
C GLU A 61 -37.06 0.89 1.08
N LEU A 62 -36.44 -0.26 1.39
CA LEU A 62 -35.11 -0.60 0.89
C LEU A 62 -35.04 -0.45 -0.64
N PRO A 63 -33.88 -0.04 -1.18
CA PRO A 63 -33.62 0.09 -2.61
C PRO A 63 -34.10 -1.16 -3.38
N LYS A 64 -35.23 -1.06 -4.09
CA LYS A 64 -35.76 -2.14 -4.93
C LYS A 64 -35.46 -1.91 -6.41
N THR A 65 -34.93 -0.74 -6.76
CA THR A 65 -34.74 -0.27 -8.13
C THR A 65 -33.26 -0.03 -8.44
N SER A 66 -32.84 -0.30 -9.67
CA SER A 66 -31.45 -0.13 -10.14
C SER A 66 -30.95 1.33 -10.07
N ALA A 67 -31.85 2.31 -10.00
CA ALA A 67 -31.49 3.72 -9.76
C ALA A 67 -31.01 3.97 -8.32
N ASP A 68 -31.61 3.30 -7.34
CA ASP A 68 -31.28 3.46 -5.92
C ASP A 68 -29.93 2.81 -5.59
N GLU A 69 -29.63 1.69 -6.27
CA GLU A 69 -28.34 1.00 -6.16
C GLU A 69 -27.18 1.86 -6.67
N PHE A 70 -27.40 2.66 -7.73
CA PHE A 70 -26.42 3.59 -8.24
C PHE A 70 -26.13 4.73 -7.25
N ILE A 71 -27.18 5.31 -6.64
CA ILE A 71 -27.04 6.37 -5.63
C ILE A 71 -26.26 5.86 -4.41
N ILE A 72 -26.57 4.64 -3.94
CA ILE A 72 -25.88 4.04 -2.79
C ILE A 72 -24.41 3.76 -3.12
N THR A 73 -24.13 3.28 -4.33
CA THR A 73 -22.76 3.07 -4.80
C THR A 73 -21.98 4.38 -4.81
N PHE A 74 -22.59 5.47 -5.28
CA PHE A 74 -21.98 6.80 -5.33
C PHE A 74 -21.73 7.39 -3.93
N ILE A 75 -22.68 7.24 -3.01
CA ILE A 75 -22.51 7.64 -1.60
C ILE A 75 -21.38 6.83 -0.95
N GLY A 76 -21.31 5.52 -1.20
CA GLY A 76 -20.23 4.65 -0.71
C GLY A 76 -18.85 5.08 -1.22
N LEU A 77 -18.77 5.52 -2.48
CA LEU A 77 -17.54 6.05 -3.08
C LEU A 77 -17.09 7.34 -2.37
N ILE A 78 -17.97 8.33 -2.22
CA ILE A 78 -17.66 9.59 -1.52
C ILE A 78 -17.19 9.30 -0.10
N PHE A 79 -17.88 8.39 0.60
CA PHE A 79 -17.54 8.06 1.98
C PHE A 79 -16.18 7.33 2.09
N THR A 80 -15.83 6.53 1.08
CA THR A 80 -14.50 5.90 0.99
C THR A 80 -13.40 6.96 0.91
N PHE A 81 -13.54 7.96 0.05
CA PHE A 81 -12.60 9.07 -0.04
C PHE A 81 -12.53 9.89 1.25
N ALA A 82 -13.66 10.19 1.87
CA ALA A 82 -13.71 10.88 3.16
C ALA A 82 -12.97 10.07 4.25
N SER A 83 -13.19 8.76 4.32
CA SER A 83 -12.52 7.88 5.29
C SER A 83 -11.00 7.86 5.08
N LEU A 84 -10.54 7.76 3.83
CA LEU A 84 -9.11 7.85 3.50
C LEU A 84 -8.50 9.18 3.94
N TYR A 85 -9.23 10.29 3.73
CA TYR A 85 -8.81 11.61 4.18
C TYR A 85 -8.66 11.70 5.70
N PHE A 86 -9.66 11.22 6.46
CA PHE A 86 -9.59 11.21 7.93
C PHE A 86 -8.49 10.29 8.46
N ILE A 87 -8.29 9.12 7.86
CA ILE A 87 -7.17 8.23 8.20
C ILE A 87 -5.84 8.94 7.95
N GLY A 88 -5.72 9.68 6.83
CA GLY A 88 -4.54 10.49 6.52
C GLY A 88 -4.25 11.56 7.56
N ILE A 89 -5.26 12.33 7.98
CA ILE A 89 -5.13 13.32 9.06
C ILE A 89 -4.70 12.63 10.36
N PHE A 90 -5.37 11.52 10.71
CA PHE A 90 -5.06 10.77 11.91
C PHE A 90 -3.60 10.30 11.89
N ALA A 91 -3.14 9.73 10.78
CA ALA A 91 -1.76 9.27 10.59
C ALA A 91 -0.73 10.41 10.63
N ALA A 92 -1.09 11.63 10.23
CA ALA A 92 -0.22 12.80 10.26
C ALA A 92 -0.04 13.40 11.67
N ASN A 93 -1.02 13.20 12.55
CA ASN A 93 -1.01 13.70 13.92
C ASN A 93 -0.02 12.94 14.81
N ILE A 94 0.41 13.58 15.91
CA ILE A 94 1.40 13.04 16.86
C ILE A 94 0.94 11.68 17.43
N ILE A 95 -0.35 11.58 17.81
CA ILE A 95 -0.94 10.35 18.35
C ILE A 95 -0.93 9.24 17.30
N GLY A 96 -1.36 9.53 16.07
CA GLY A 96 -1.37 8.53 15.00
C GLY A 96 0.02 8.05 14.64
N LYS A 97 1.00 8.95 14.56
CA LYS A 97 2.42 8.58 14.36
C LYS A 97 2.93 7.64 15.45
N SER A 98 2.60 7.92 16.71
CA SER A 98 2.99 7.08 17.85
C SER A 98 2.37 5.68 17.77
N ILE A 99 1.06 5.60 17.46
CA ILE A 99 0.35 4.32 17.29
C ILE A 99 0.95 3.52 16.13
N ILE A 100 1.14 4.15 14.97
CA ILE A 100 1.75 3.50 13.81
C ILE A 100 3.13 2.96 14.17
N HIS A 101 3.98 3.74 14.84
CA HIS A 101 5.30 3.31 15.26
C HIS A 101 5.26 2.12 16.25
N TYR A 102 4.29 2.10 17.16
CA TYR A 102 4.08 0.99 18.07
C TYR A 102 3.75 -0.31 17.31
N PHE A 103 2.80 -0.25 16.37
CA PHE A 103 2.45 -1.40 15.53
C PHE A 103 3.61 -1.84 14.66
N GLU A 104 4.35 -0.91 14.06
CA GLU A 104 5.57 -1.21 13.30
C GLU A 104 6.56 -2.01 14.14
N ASN A 105 6.83 -1.57 15.37
CA ASN A 105 7.75 -2.25 16.26
C ASN A 105 7.27 -3.66 16.68
N LEU A 106 5.95 -3.86 16.75
CA LEU A 106 5.36 -5.18 17.02
C LEU A 106 5.51 -6.11 15.81
N LEU A 107 5.30 -5.60 14.61
CA LEU A 107 5.44 -6.35 13.36
C LEU A 107 6.91 -6.69 13.07
N THR A 108 7.85 -5.79 13.33
CA THR A 108 9.29 -6.04 13.09
C THR A 108 9.90 -7.08 14.03
N LYS A 109 9.31 -7.29 15.22
CA LYS A 109 9.71 -8.36 16.14
C LYS A 109 9.28 -9.75 15.70
N THR A 110 8.36 -9.86 14.74
CA THR A 110 7.88 -11.16 14.27
C THR A 110 8.66 -11.59 13.02
N PRO A 111 9.53 -12.62 13.09
CA PRO A 111 10.59 -12.88 12.09
C PRO A 111 10.11 -13.17 10.67
N VAL A 112 8.89 -13.68 10.49
CA VAL A 112 8.31 -13.92 9.15
C VAL A 112 7.64 -12.67 8.59
N ILE A 113 6.98 -11.89 9.45
CA ILE A 113 6.18 -10.72 9.07
C ILE A 113 7.07 -9.49 8.82
N SER A 114 8.16 -9.37 9.57
CA SER A 114 9.09 -8.24 9.52
C SER A 114 9.64 -8.00 8.11
N ASN A 115 10.03 -9.07 7.41
CA ASN A 115 10.55 -9.00 6.05
C ASN A 115 9.49 -8.49 5.07
N ILE A 116 8.28 -9.04 5.12
CA ILE A 116 7.18 -8.67 4.22
C ILE A 116 6.80 -7.19 4.43
N TYR A 117 6.62 -6.78 5.68
CA TYR A 117 6.25 -5.41 6.02
C TYR A 117 7.34 -4.41 5.63
N SER A 118 8.61 -4.73 5.91
CA SER A 118 9.73 -3.83 5.61
C SER A 118 9.92 -3.62 4.11
N THR A 119 9.82 -4.69 3.30
CA THR A 119 9.88 -4.57 1.84
C THR A 119 8.71 -3.75 1.29
N ALA A 120 7.49 -3.99 1.77
CA ALA A 120 6.33 -3.20 1.37
C ALA A 120 6.51 -1.71 1.72
N LYS A 121 6.96 -1.42 2.95
CA LYS A 121 7.23 -0.06 3.42
C LYS A 121 8.32 0.64 2.59
N GLN A 122 9.37 -0.07 2.20
CA GLN A 122 10.41 0.48 1.32
C GLN A 122 9.86 0.85 -0.06
N ILE A 123 9.02 0.01 -0.67
CA ILE A 123 8.37 0.32 -1.95
C ILE A 123 7.50 1.57 -1.80
N VAL A 124 6.70 1.66 -0.73
CA VAL A 124 5.88 2.84 -0.43
C VAL A 124 6.76 4.09 -0.27
N HIS A 125 7.87 4.01 0.46
CA HIS A 125 8.81 5.14 0.60
C HIS A 125 9.43 5.55 -0.74
N ALA A 126 9.78 4.59 -1.59
CA ALA A 126 10.34 4.88 -2.91
C ALA A 126 9.34 5.61 -3.81
N VAL A 127 8.04 5.28 -3.74
CA VAL A 127 7.00 5.95 -4.54
C VAL A 127 6.46 7.23 -3.92
N SER A 128 6.60 7.42 -2.60
CA SER A 128 6.07 8.59 -1.87
C SER A 128 6.84 9.89 -2.13
N LEU A 129 7.89 9.88 -2.97
CA LEU A 129 8.71 11.04 -3.31
C LEU A 129 8.73 11.33 -4.82
N PRO A 130 7.78 12.11 -5.35
CA PRO A 130 8.02 12.85 -6.58
C PRO A 130 8.75 14.15 -6.23
N GLY A 131 10.06 14.24 -6.50
CA GLY A 131 10.64 15.55 -6.83
C GLY A 131 11.60 16.25 -5.84
N LYS A 132 12.23 15.57 -4.87
CA LYS A 132 13.59 16.02 -4.51
C LYS A 132 14.53 15.44 -5.55
N GLN A 133 14.67 16.13 -6.69
CA GLN A 133 15.81 15.93 -7.59
C GLN A 133 17.06 15.93 -6.71
N ALA A 134 17.63 14.75 -6.44
CA ALA A 134 18.86 14.61 -5.68
C ALA A 134 20.06 15.25 -6.41
N PHE A 135 19.84 15.70 -7.65
CA PHE A 135 20.83 16.34 -8.51
C PHE A 135 20.17 17.49 -9.28
N LYS A 136 19.99 18.65 -8.63
CA LYS A 136 19.44 19.84 -9.31
C LYS A 136 20.47 20.55 -10.20
N ARG A 137 21.76 20.23 -10.06
CA ARG A 137 22.83 20.92 -10.75
C ARG A 137 23.97 19.97 -11.08
N VAL A 138 24.23 19.82 -12.37
CA VAL A 138 25.46 19.22 -12.89
C VAL A 138 26.41 20.37 -13.18
N ILE A 139 27.64 20.28 -12.69
CA ILE A 139 28.69 21.25 -12.95
C ILE A 139 29.83 20.57 -13.72
N ILE A 140 30.49 21.33 -14.57
CA ILE A 140 31.76 20.92 -15.18
C ILE A 140 32.85 21.70 -14.46
N LEU A 141 33.81 21.00 -13.87
CA LEU A 141 34.94 21.60 -13.18
C LEU A 141 36.26 20.99 -13.65
N ASP A 142 37.34 21.74 -13.53
CA ASP A 142 38.67 21.21 -13.83
C ASP A 142 39.17 20.37 -12.64
N PHE A 143 39.30 19.06 -12.84
CA PHE A 143 39.81 18.11 -11.85
C PHE A 143 40.46 16.92 -12.55
N PRO A 144 41.62 16.41 -12.08
CA PRO A 144 42.38 16.87 -10.91
C PRO A 144 43.33 18.06 -11.18
N LYS A 145 43.46 18.51 -12.44
CA LYS A 145 44.35 19.61 -12.84
C LYS A 145 43.67 20.52 -13.88
N GLU A 146 44.14 21.76 -13.96
CA GLU A 146 43.64 22.76 -14.92
C GLU A 146 43.68 22.22 -16.36
N GLY A 147 42.60 22.45 -17.10
CA GLY A 147 42.41 21.93 -18.46
C GLY A 147 41.83 20.51 -18.55
N THR A 148 41.60 19.81 -17.43
CA THR A 148 40.95 18.49 -17.41
C THR A 148 39.50 18.60 -16.93
N LYS A 149 38.54 18.61 -17.85
CA LYS A 149 37.11 18.77 -17.53
C LYS A 149 36.53 17.47 -16.93
N SER A 150 35.91 17.60 -15.77
CA SER A 150 35.21 16.53 -15.06
C SER A 150 33.77 16.93 -14.77
N ILE A 151 32.84 15.96 -14.85
CA ILE A 151 31.42 16.15 -14.54
C ILE A 151 31.19 15.89 -13.06
N GLY A 152 30.61 16.85 -12.36
CA GLY A 152 30.29 16.77 -10.94
C GLY A 152 28.80 16.99 -10.66
N PHE A 153 28.29 16.30 -9.65
CA PHE A 153 26.92 16.45 -9.17
C PHE A 153 26.91 17.24 -7.85
N VAL A 154 26.11 18.30 -7.76
CA VAL A 154 25.97 19.10 -6.53
C VAL A 154 24.98 18.40 -5.60
N THR A 155 25.45 17.96 -4.43
CA THR A 155 24.67 17.18 -3.45
C THR A 155 24.22 17.96 -2.21
N GLY A 156 24.61 19.23 -2.08
CA GLY A 156 24.25 20.12 -0.96
C GLY A 156 23.84 21.51 -1.46
N SER A 157 22.99 22.20 -0.70
CA SER A 157 22.57 23.59 -0.93
C SER A 157 23.48 24.58 -0.22
#